data_AF-B0E7N7-F1
#
_entry.id   AF-B0E7N7-F1
#
_cell.length_a   1.000
_cell.length_b   1.000
_cell.length_c   1.000
_cell.angle_alpha   90.00
_cell.angle_beta   90.00
_cell.angle_gamma   90.00
#
_symmetry.space_group_name_H-M   'P 1'
#
loop_
_entity.id
_entity.type
_entity.pdbx_description
1 polymer ?
#
loop_
_entity_poly.entity_id
_entity_poly.type
_entity_poly.pdbx_seq_one_letter_code
_entity_poly.pdbx_strand_id
1 'polypeptide(L)'
;NGGGYASLSRWVEKVISPYDDINTIYSGRISDFTEATMKTRTGMILYDPETCEVREKGINPQTLGEWYTNPKIIKYGDVEHKVTQPSIMKFEIKKLMKNPRKPTEIVVYTDSFCYSACSSVTKGLKEWGGAIIVGYDGDPNGKDEEFEVGLSPTNVIGLNDFEPNNIFKQYGYKVGISFMESYRYKYSYDESIPREFLTDMIDERVNIYQFDQTEKVITEFEEETKKIVEKYQTKCNPKNKRLVKRDEKCDKEINIEHGHGGYECGDNGEWSTKCVLSYCDDGYKFDYINNKCIEDVCVNPPTDSESDDGTPSMTVNLVMIIIGIITLIL
;
A
#
# COMPACT_ATOMS: atom_id res chain seq x y z
N ASN A 1 -9.28 8.12 -11.47
CA ASN A 1 -8.29 9.04 -10.84
C ASN A 1 -6.89 8.66 -11.33
N GLY A 2 -6.20 9.57 -12.03
CA GLY A 2 -4.92 9.28 -12.71
C GLY A 2 -3.70 9.07 -11.80
N GLY A 3 -3.86 9.20 -10.47
CA GLY A 3 -2.78 9.01 -9.51
C GLY A 3 -2.16 10.32 -9.02
N GLY A 4 -0.88 10.29 -8.65
CA GLY A 4 -0.18 11.42 -8.05
C GLY A 4 0.86 11.01 -7.02
N TYR A 5 1.01 11.82 -5.97
CA TYR A 5 2.05 11.62 -4.95
C TYR A 5 1.81 10.37 -4.10
N ALA A 6 2.77 9.44 -4.11
CA ALA A 6 2.73 8.23 -3.31
C ALA A 6 2.55 8.54 -1.82
N SER A 7 3.26 9.53 -1.27
CA SER A 7 3.16 9.90 0.14
C SER A 7 1.75 10.32 0.56
N LEU A 8 1.05 11.11 -0.27
CA LEU A 8 -0.32 11.51 0.02
C LEU A 8 -1.29 10.34 -0.06
N SER A 9 -1.10 9.44 -1.03
CA SER A 9 -1.93 8.23 -1.15
C SER A 9 -1.87 7.36 0.09
N ARG A 10 -0.67 7.11 0.61
CA ARG A 10 -0.45 6.34 1.84
C ARG A 10 -1.05 7.01 3.05
N TRP A 11 -1.07 8.33 3.07
CA TRP A 11 -1.76 9.07 4.10
C TRP A 11 -3.27 9.00 4.03
N VAL A 12 -3.85 9.00 2.83
CA VAL A 12 -5.29 8.74 2.65
C VAL A 12 -5.65 7.36 3.19
N GLU A 13 -4.88 6.32 2.82
CA GLU A 13 -5.06 4.96 3.35
C GLU A 13 -4.98 4.93 4.87
N LYS A 14 -3.91 5.46 5.47
CA LYS A 14 -3.73 5.47 6.93
C LYS A 14 -4.79 6.27 7.69
N VAL A 15 -5.29 7.36 7.11
CA VAL A 15 -6.37 8.14 7.73
C VAL A 15 -7.67 7.32 7.77
N ILE A 16 -7.94 6.56 6.71
CA ILE A 16 -9.13 5.73 6.58
C ILE A 16 -9.02 4.47 7.44
N SER A 17 -7.89 3.78 7.38
CA SER A 17 -7.58 2.59 8.18
C SER A 17 -6.26 2.77 8.94
N PRO A 18 -6.32 3.25 10.20
CA PRO A 18 -5.13 3.64 10.97
C PRO A 18 -4.21 2.49 11.36
N TYR A 19 -4.70 1.25 11.34
CA TYR A 19 -3.90 0.08 11.70
C TYR A 19 -3.21 -0.57 10.50
N ASP A 20 -3.49 -0.12 9.28
CA ASP A 20 -2.87 -0.67 8.06
C ASP A 20 -1.39 -0.26 8.00
N ASP A 21 -0.51 -1.18 7.64
CA ASP A 21 0.86 -0.83 7.29
C ASP A 21 0.89 -0.26 5.88
N ILE A 22 1.34 1.00 5.79
CA ILE A 22 1.40 1.76 4.55
C ILE A 22 2.82 1.84 3.97
N ASN A 23 3.81 1.25 4.66
CA ASN A 23 5.17 1.20 4.17
C ASN A 23 5.25 0.21 3.03
N THR A 24 5.33 0.71 1.80
CA THR A 24 5.24 -0.14 0.62
C THR A 24 6.57 -0.88 0.40
N ILE A 25 6.45 -2.18 0.16
CA ILE A 25 7.57 -3.06 -0.21
C ILE A 25 7.84 -2.89 -1.71
N TYR A 26 9.07 -2.54 -2.06
CA TYR A 26 9.50 -2.31 -3.43
C TYR A 26 10.80 -3.03 -3.78
N SER A 27 10.99 -3.25 -5.09
CA SER A 27 12.30 -3.53 -5.69
C SER A 27 12.45 -2.69 -6.97
N GLY A 28 13.67 -2.21 -7.23
CA GLY A 28 14.00 -1.49 -8.46
C GLY A 28 14.46 -2.46 -9.55
N ARG A 29 14.09 -2.21 -10.81
CA ARG A 29 14.66 -2.95 -11.95
C ARG A 29 16.11 -2.57 -12.16
N ILE A 30 17.01 -3.52 -12.40
CA ILE A 30 18.42 -3.19 -12.68
C ILE A 30 18.54 -2.63 -14.09
N SER A 31 18.83 -1.32 -14.19
CA SER A 31 19.05 -0.60 -15.44
C SER A 31 19.75 0.74 -15.17
N ASP A 32 20.40 1.31 -16.18
CA ASP A 32 21.06 2.63 -16.07
C ASP A 32 20.09 3.73 -15.62
N PHE A 33 18.83 3.64 -16.07
CA PHE A 33 17.77 4.56 -15.71
C PHE A 33 17.38 4.47 -14.23
N THR A 34 17.21 3.25 -13.73
CA THR A 34 16.94 3.01 -12.31
C THR A 34 18.13 3.44 -11.46
N GLU A 35 19.36 3.08 -11.85
CA GLU A 35 20.57 3.46 -11.12
C GLU A 35 20.66 4.97 -10.94
N ALA A 36 20.50 5.71 -12.03
CA ALA A 36 20.55 7.17 -11.98
C ALA A 36 19.43 7.75 -11.11
N THR A 37 18.22 7.20 -11.17
CA THR A 37 17.11 7.60 -10.30
C THR A 37 17.43 7.33 -8.83
N MET A 38 17.99 6.16 -8.50
CA MET A 38 18.38 5.80 -7.15
C MET A 38 19.49 6.71 -6.61
N LYS A 39 20.47 7.07 -7.44
CA LYS A 39 21.58 7.97 -7.09
C LYS A 39 21.13 9.39 -6.76
N THR A 40 20.05 9.89 -7.37
CA THR A 40 19.63 11.28 -7.13
C THR A 40 18.99 11.47 -5.75
N ARG A 41 17.91 10.76 -5.45
CA ARG A 41 17.20 10.85 -4.16
C ARG A 41 16.46 9.58 -3.75
N THR A 42 16.06 8.75 -4.71
CA THR A 42 15.18 7.62 -4.40
C THR A 42 15.86 6.62 -3.46
N GLY A 43 17.16 6.35 -3.61
CA GLY A 43 17.90 5.49 -2.69
C GLY A 43 17.89 5.96 -1.23
N MET A 44 17.75 7.28 -0.99
CA MET A 44 17.76 7.87 0.35
C MET A 44 16.40 7.78 1.07
N ILE A 45 15.34 7.36 0.37
CA ILE A 45 14.00 7.16 0.96
C ILE A 45 13.59 5.69 0.99
N LEU A 46 14.52 4.81 0.62
CA LEU A 46 14.38 3.37 0.72
C LEU A 46 15.15 2.89 1.94
N TYR A 47 14.58 1.95 2.66
CA TYR A 47 15.17 1.38 3.84
C TYR A 47 15.30 -0.13 3.67
N ASP A 48 16.34 -0.67 4.30
CA ASP A 48 16.47 -2.09 4.52
C ASP A 48 15.31 -2.59 5.39
N PRO A 49 14.56 -3.62 4.95
CA PRO A 49 13.40 -4.10 5.70
C PRO A 49 13.75 -4.84 6.99
N GLU A 50 14.97 -5.34 7.15
CA GLU A 50 15.43 -6.11 8.32
C GLU A 50 16.06 -5.22 9.38
N THR A 51 16.78 -4.17 8.98
CA THR A 51 17.49 -3.27 9.92
C THR A 51 16.88 -1.89 10.01
N CYS A 52 15.98 -1.53 9.09
CA CYS A 52 15.46 -0.18 8.92
C CYS A 52 16.54 0.90 8.69
N GLU A 53 17.73 0.52 8.22
CA GLU A 53 18.74 1.47 7.79
C GLU A 53 18.43 2.00 6.38
N VAL A 54 18.72 3.28 6.14
CA VAL A 54 18.55 3.87 4.81
C VAL A 54 19.50 3.20 3.81
N ARG A 55 18.98 2.84 2.63
CA ARG A 55 19.75 2.19 1.56
C ARG A 55 20.90 3.06 1.06
N GLU A 56 20.69 4.37 0.97
CA GLU A 56 21.74 5.34 0.59
C GLU A 56 21.79 6.53 1.55
N LYS A 57 23.02 6.91 1.96
CA LYS A 57 23.25 8.00 2.93
C LYS A 57 23.42 9.37 2.27
N GLY A 58 23.49 9.46 0.94
CA GLY A 58 23.76 10.71 0.24
C GLY A 58 23.31 10.72 -1.22
N ILE A 59 23.30 11.92 -1.78
CA ILE A 59 22.98 12.20 -3.18
C ILE A 59 24.22 11.99 -4.04
N ASN A 60 24.03 11.41 -5.23
CA ASN A 60 25.02 11.09 -6.24
C ASN A 60 26.21 10.27 -5.69
N PRO A 61 25.95 9.13 -5.02
CA PRO A 61 27.04 8.23 -4.66
C PRO A 61 27.72 7.72 -5.94
N GLN A 62 29.04 7.54 -5.89
CA GLN A 62 29.79 7.01 -7.04
C GLN A 62 29.26 5.62 -7.44
N THR A 63 28.98 4.79 -6.43
CA THR A 63 28.42 3.45 -6.56
C THR A 63 27.29 3.29 -5.55
N LEU A 64 26.17 2.69 -5.96
CA LEU A 64 25.12 2.30 -5.04
C LEU A 64 25.57 1.11 -4.17
N GLY A 65 24.94 0.95 -3.01
CA GLY A 65 25.26 -0.11 -2.06
C GLY A 65 25.03 -1.53 -2.59
N GLU A 66 25.34 -2.52 -1.75
CA GLU A 66 25.21 -3.94 -2.09
C GLU A 66 23.76 -4.31 -2.46
N TRP A 67 22.78 -3.66 -1.84
CA TRP A 67 21.36 -3.83 -2.14
C TRP A 67 21.02 -3.62 -3.63
N TYR A 68 21.80 -2.81 -4.36
CA TYR A 68 21.66 -2.59 -5.80
C TYR A 68 22.65 -3.43 -6.61
N THR A 69 23.93 -3.45 -6.20
CA THR A 69 25.03 -4.07 -6.96
C THR A 69 25.06 -5.59 -6.87
N ASN A 70 24.37 -6.18 -5.89
CA ASN A 70 24.14 -7.62 -5.75
C ASN A 70 22.63 -7.92 -5.93
N PRO A 71 22.10 -7.86 -7.15
CA PRO A 71 20.67 -7.96 -7.39
C PRO A 71 20.10 -9.37 -7.19
N LYS A 72 18.83 -9.43 -6.79
CA LYS A 72 18.04 -10.65 -6.82
C LYS A 72 17.65 -10.98 -8.27
N ILE A 73 17.80 -12.24 -8.64
CA ILE A 73 17.40 -12.76 -9.96
C ILE A 73 16.12 -13.58 -9.78
N ILE A 74 15.04 -13.15 -10.44
CA ILE A 74 13.75 -13.86 -10.48
C ILE A 74 13.63 -14.51 -11.86
N LYS A 75 13.26 -15.79 -11.90
CA LYS A 75 13.08 -16.53 -13.17
C LYS A 75 11.60 -16.71 -13.49
N TYR A 76 11.19 -16.20 -14.65
CA TYR A 76 9.87 -16.42 -15.22
C TYR A 76 10.00 -17.30 -16.46
N GLY A 77 9.98 -18.62 -16.24
CA GLY A 77 10.38 -19.58 -17.28
C GLY A 77 11.83 -19.35 -17.71
N ASP A 78 12.02 -19.04 -18.98
CA ASP A 78 13.34 -18.80 -19.58
C ASP A 78 13.84 -17.35 -19.46
N VAL A 79 13.02 -16.44 -18.90
CA VAL A 79 13.37 -15.03 -18.76
C VAL A 79 13.90 -14.75 -17.36
N GLU A 80 15.06 -14.10 -17.28
CA GLU A 80 15.62 -13.60 -16.02
C GLU A 80 15.25 -12.13 -15.82
N HIS A 81 14.60 -11.84 -14.70
CA HIS A 81 14.28 -10.50 -14.23
C HIS A 81 15.20 -10.13 -13.07
N LYS A 82 16.04 -9.11 -13.27
CA LYS A 82 17.02 -8.65 -12.28
C LYS A 82 16.47 -7.44 -11.54
N VAL A 83 16.36 -7.56 -10.22
CA VAL A 83 15.86 -6.50 -9.35
C VAL A 83 16.79 -6.28 -8.18
N THR A 84 16.74 -5.10 -7.59
CA THR A 84 17.45 -4.81 -6.34
C THR A 84 16.98 -5.74 -5.23
N GLN A 85 17.73 -5.80 -4.13
CA GLN A 85 17.23 -6.37 -2.89
C GLN A 85 15.94 -5.63 -2.44
N PRO A 86 14.99 -6.34 -1.80
CA PRO A 86 13.75 -5.73 -1.32
C PRO A 86 14.01 -4.53 -0.43
N SER A 87 13.21 -3.49 -0.57
CA SER A 87 13.29 -2.30 0.27
C SER A 87 11.89 -1.88 0.70
N ILE A 88 11.80 -1.18 1.82
CA ILE A 88 10.57 -0.51 2.22
C ILE A 88 10.72 0.99 2.01
N MET A 89 9.68 1.62 1.48
CA MET A 89 9.59 3.08 1.43
C MET A 89 8.81 3.55 2.65
N LYS A 90 9.49 4.26 3.55
CA LYS A 90 8.87 4.84 4.75
C LYS A 90 8.24 6.18 4.43
N PHE A 91 7.12 6.44 5.07
CA PHE A 91 6.50 7.76 5.05
C PHE A 91 6.65 8.40 6.43
N GLU A 92 6.72 9.73 6.47
CA GLU A 92 6.69 10.47 7.74
C GLU A 92 5.48 10.01 8.58
N ILE A 93 5.48 10.30 9.89
CA ILE A 93 4.33 10.09 10.77
C ILE A 93 3.53 11.40 10.86
N LYS A 94 2.21 11.30 10.71
CA LYS A 94 1.23 12.39 10.79
C LYS A 94 0.13 11.98 11.75
N LYS A 95 -0.58 12.99 12.25
CA LYS A 95 -1.66 12.82 13.21
C LYS A 95 -2.87 12.14 12.58
N LEU A 96 -3.32 11.06 13.22
CA LEU A 96 -4.51 10.30 12.82
C LEU A 96 -5.81 10.92 13.37
N MET A 97 -6.94 10.47 12.83
CA MET A 97 -8.26 10.83 13.34
C MET A 97 -8.47 10.25 14.74
N LYS A 98 -9.16 11.00 15.62
CA LYS A 98 -9.40 10.57 17.01
C LYS A 98 -10.36 9.38 17.13
N ASN A 99 -11.27 9.21 16.16
CA ASN A 99 -12.30 8.17 16.17
C ASN A 99 -12.33 7.50 14.78
N PRO A 100 -11.41 6.56 14.51
CA PRO A 100 -11.43 5.84 13.24
C PRO A 100 -12.72 5.01 13.12
N ARG A 101 -13.29 4.97 11.92
CA ARG A 101 -14.41 4.09 11.60
C ARG A 101 -13.92 2.65 11.51
N LYS A 102 -14.82 1.69 11.74
CA LYS A 102 -14.51 0.27 11.46
C LYS A 102 -14.46 0.06 9.94
N PRO A 103 -13.64 -0.89 9.44
CA PRO A 103 -13.58 -1.18 8.01
C PRO A 103 -14.94 -1.46 7.35
N THR A 104 -15.86 -2.10 8.08
CA THR A 104 -17.22 -2.41 7.61
C THR A 104 -18.16 -1.19 7.55
N GLU A 105 -17.69 -0.01 7.95
CA GLU A 105 -18.42 1.27 7.93
C GLU A 105 -17.84 2.25 6.90
N ILE A 106 -16.85 1.79 6.13
CA ILE A 106 -16.11 2.59 5.14
C ILE A 106 -16.34 1.93 3.78
N VAL A 107 -16.88 2.71 2.85
CA VAL A 107 -17.10 2.29 1.46
C VAL A 107 -16.18 3.12 0.57
N VAL A 108 -15.36 2.46 -0.23
CA VAL A 108 -14.45 3.11 -1.18
C VAL A 108 -14.80 2.67 -2.58
N TYR A 109 -15.24 3.62 -3.39
CA TYR A 109 -15.56 3.40 -4.79
C TYR A 109 -14.31 3.44 -5.66
N THR A 110 -14.20 2.50 -6.60
CA THR A 110 -13.13 2.42 -7.59
C THR A 110 -13.69 2.12 -8.97
N ASP A 111 -13.02 2.65 -9.99
CA ASP A 111 -13.33 2.42 -11.41
C ASP A 111 -12.11 1.82 -12.14
N SER A 112 -12.29 1.47 -13.42
CA SER A 112 -11.22 0.96 -14.27
C SER A 112 -10.11 2.00 -14.58
N PHE A 113 -10.27 3.25 -14.15
CA PHE A 113 -9.33 4.35 -14.37
C PHE A 113 -8.61 4.79 -13.07
N CYS A 114 -8.58 3.93 -12.06
CA CYS A 114 -7.86 4.13 -10.80
C CYS A 114 -6.41 3.65 -10.93
N TYR A 115 -5.49 4.55 -11.32
CA TYR A 115 -4.08 4.22 -11.57
C TYR A 115 -3.14 4.74 -10.47
N SER A 116 -1.93 4.16 -10.39
CA SER A 116 -0.81 4.70 -9.59
C SER A 116 -1.20 4.93 -8.13
N ALA A 117 -1.14 6.18 -7.63
CA ALA A 117 -1.53 6.54 -6.27
C ALA A 117 -2.99 6.17 -5.91
N CYS A 118 -3.91 6.13 -6.88
CA CYS A 118 -5.28 5.66 -6.64
C CYS A 118 -5.29 4.14 -6.39
N SER A 119 -4.66 3.38 -7.28
CA SER A 119 -4.53 1.91 -7.17
C SER A 119 -3.81 1.52 -5.88
N SER A 120 -2.79 2.29 -5.53
CA SER A 120 -2.04 2.20 -4.29
C SER A 120 -2.93 2.16 -3.04
N VAL A 121 -3.90 3.08 -2.92
CA VAL A 121 -4.85 3.12 -1.79
C VAL A 121 -5.84 1.98 -1.86
N THR A 122 -6.47 1.78 -3.03
CA THR A 122 -7.57 0.82 -3.17
C THR A 122 -7.09 -0.62 -3.00
N LYS A 123 -5.95 -1.00 -3.59
CA LYS A 123 -5.30 -2.29 -3.35
C LYS A 123 -4.81 -2.44 -1.92
N GLY A 124 -4.23 -1.39 -1.33
CA GLY A 124 -3.80 -1.40 0.08
C GLY A 124 -4.94 -1.70 1.03
N LEU A 125 -6.04 -0.94 0.94
CA LEU A 125 -7.26 -1.17 1.72
C LEU A 125 -7.86 -2.56 1.46
N LYS A 126 -7.78 -3.06 0.22
CA LYS A 126 -8.25 -4.42 -0.10
C LYS A 126 -7.39 -5.50 0.58
N GLU A 127 -6.07 -5.38 0.49
CA GLU A 127 -5.10 -6.33 1.07
C GLU A 127 -5.23 -6.43 2.59
N TRP A 128 -5.46 -5.29 3.24
CA TRP A 128 -5.63 -5.19 4.68
C TRP A 128 -7.04 -5.46 5.16
N GLY A 129 -8.04 -5.47 4.26
CA GLY A 129 -9.44 -5.48 4.66
C GLY A 129 -9.82 -4.21 5.42
N GLY A 130 -9.22 -3.07 5.06
CA GLY A 130 -9.40 -1.77 5.69
C GLY A 130 -10.67 -1.02 5.27
N ALA A 131 -11.35 -1.47 4.21
CA ALA A 131 -12.63 -0.91 3.74
C ALA A 131 -13.42 -1.93 2.90
N ILE A 132 -14.69 -1.62 2.62
CA ILE A 132 -15.50 -2.27 1.60
C ILE A 132 -15.19 -1.61 0.25
N ILE A 133 -14.62 -2.35 -0.69
CA ILE A 133 -14.23 -1.82 -2.00
C ILE A 133 -15.34 -2.06 -3.02
N VAL A 134 -15.81 -1.00 -3.67
CA VAL A 134 -16.98 -1.06 -4.55
C VAL A 134 -16.61 -0.64 -5.96
N GLY A 135 -16.84 -1.51 -6.94
CA GLY A 135 -16.70 -1.18 -8.34
C GLY A 135 -17.90 -0.37 -8.82
N TYR A 136 -17.63 0.73 -9.51
CA TYR A 136 -18.61 1.45 -10.34
C TYR A 136 -18.03 1.65 -11.74
N ASP A 137 -18.86 2.07 -12.69
CA ASP A 137 -18.52 2.10 -14.12
C ASP A 137 -18.17 0.68 -14.64
N GLY A 138 -17.63 0.59 -15.85
CA GLY A 138 -17.21 -0.65 -16.50
C GLY A 138 -18.28 -1.28 -17.38
N ASP A 139 -17.92 -2.39 -18.04
CA ASP A 139 -18.82 -3.08 -18.98
C ASP A 139 -20.06 -3.60 -18.25
N PRO A 140 -21.29 -3.12 -18.56
CA PRO A 140 -22.51 -3.58 -17.92
C PRO A 140 -22.79 -5.08 -18.16
N ASN A 141 -22.11 -5.71 -19.12
CA ASN A 141 -22.20 -7.14 -19.40
C ASN A 141 -21.01 -7.94 -18.82
N GLY A 142 -19.99 -7.27 -18.30
CA GLY A 142 -18.84 -7.90 -17.65
C GLY A 142 -19.23 -8.54 -16.32
N LYS A 143 -18.53 -9.60 -15.94
CA LYS A 143 -18.79 -10.29 -14.66
C LYS A 143 -18.13 -9.55 -13.51
N ASP A 144 -18.68 -9.69 -12.31
CA ASP A 144 -18.06 -9.12 -11.10
C ASP A 144 -16.67 -9.71 -10.85
N GLU A 145 -16.42 -10.97 -11.26
CA GLU A 145 -15.10 -11.60 -11.20
C GLU A 145 -14.07 -11.00 -12.16
N GLU A 146 -14.46 -10.10 -13.05
CA GLU A 146 -13.58 -9.46 -14.03
C GLU A 146 -13.23 -8.01 -13.63
N PHE A 147 -13.85 -7.47 -12.57
CA PHE A 147 -13.63 -6.11 -12.11
C PHE A 147 -12.51 -5.99 -11.08
N GLU A 148 -11.35 -5.54 -11.53
CA GLU A 148 -10.17 -5.39 -10.67
C GLU A 148 -10.17 -4.08 -9.84
N VAL A 149 -9.68 -4.19 -8.60
CA VAL A 149 -9.40 -3.07 -7.70
C VAL A 149 -8.14 -2.34 -8.14
N GLY A 150 -8.32 -1.29 -8.94
CA GLY A 150 -7.24 -0.38 -9.35
C GLY A 150 -6.14 -1.05 -10.19
N LEU A 151 -5.39 -0.24 -10.93
CA LEU A 151 -4.40 -0.75 -11.89
C LEU A 151 -3.04 -0.05 -11.73
N SER A 152 -1.96 -0.79 -12.00
CA SER A 152 -0.58 -0.28 -11.99
C SER A 152 -0.18 0.48 -10.71
N PRO A 153 -0.14 -0.17 -9.53
CA PRO A 153 0.36 0.42 -8.26
C PRO A 153 1.90 0.53 -8.25
N THR A 154 2.47 1.06 -9.32
CA THR A 154 3.90 1.06 -9.63
C THR A 154 4.43 2.50 -9.60
N ASN A 155 5.66 2.69 -9.13
CA ASN A 155 6.29 4.01 -9.17
C ASN A 155 6.76 4.33 -10.59
N VAL A 156 6.33 5.49 -11.07
CA VAL A 156 6.60 5.99 -12.42
C VAL A 156 7.33 7.32 -12.30
N ILE A 157 8.30 7.53 -13.17
CA ILE A 157 9.00 8.81 -13.32
C ILE A 157 8.86 9.31 -14.76
N GLY A 158 8.77 10.62 -14.94
CA GLY A 158 8.73 11.24 -16.26
C GLY A 158 10.08 11.13 -16.95
N LEU A 159 10.14 10.44 -18.10
CA LEU A 159 11.34 10.38 -18.93
C LEU A 159 11.82 11.78 -19.33
N ASN A 160 10.89 12.71 -19.55
CA ASN A 160 11.21 14.08 -19.95
C ASN A 160 11.88 14.91 -18.85
N ASP A 161 11.67 14.54 -17.58
CA ASP A 161 12.32 15.20 -16.45
C ASP A 161 13.73 14.65 -16.25
N PHE A 162 13.91 13.37 -16.55
CA PHE A 162 15.19 12.66 -16.42
C PHE A 162 16.13 12.87 -17.63
N GLU A 163 15.59 12.78 -18.85
CA GLU A 163 16.29 13.03 -20.11
C GLU A 163 15.60 14.17 -20.87
N PRO A 164 15.92 15.44 -20.56
CA PRO A 164 15.23 16.60 -21.16
C PRO A 164 15.37 16.74 -22.67
N ASN A 165 16.30 16.00 -23.30
CA ASN A 165 16.59 16.04 -24.73
C ASN A 165 16.07 14.80 -25.49
N ASN A 166 15.32 13.91 -24.84
CA ASN A 166 14.82 12.69 -25.46
C ASN A 166 13.91 12.97 -26.68
N ILE A 167 13.83 12.00 -27.59
CA ILE A 167 13.09 12.11 -28.85
C ILE A 167 11.58 12.32 -28.65
N PHE A 168 10.99 11.75 -27.60
CA PHE A 168 9.55 11.88 -27.32
C PHE A 168 9.17 13.32 -27.00
N LYS A 169 9.99 14.01 -26.20
CA LYS A 169 9.78 15.42 -25.89
C LYS A 169 9.92 16.31 -27.13
N GLN A 170 10.85 16.00 -28.04
CA GLN A 170 11.01 16.73 -29.31
C GLN A 170 9.75 16.66 -30.18
N TYR A 171 9.03 15.53 -30.12
CA TYR A 171 7.72 15.35 -30.77
C TYR A 171 6.53 15.84 -29.92
N GLY A 172 6.76 16.47 -28.77
CA GLY A 172 5.72 17.00 -27.89
C GLY A 172 5.04 15.96 -26.98
N TYR A 173 5.55 14.73 -26.92
CA TYR A 173 5.02 13.69 -26.04
C TYR A 173 5.58 13.78 -24.61
N LYS A 174 4.80 13.27 -23.64
CA LYS A 174 5.22 13.01 -22.26
C LYS A 174 5.18 11.51 -22.03
N VAL A 175 6.29 10.93 -21.58
CA VAL A 175 6.42 9.50 -21.33
C VAL A 175 6.74 9.28 -19.86
N GLY A 176 5.99 8.40 -19.21
CA GLY A 176 6.28 7.88 -17.88
C GLY A 176 6.90 6.50 -18.00
N ILE A 177 7.98 6.25 -17.26
CA ILE A 177 8.64 4.94 -17.19
C ILE A 177 8.51 4.42 -15.77
N SER A 178 7.97 3.21 -15.64
CA SER A 178 7.98 2.49 -14.38
C SER A 178 9.39 1.97 -14.08
N PHE A 179 9.84 2.13 -12.83
CA PHE A 179 11.22 1.78 -12.46
C PHE A 179 11.32 1.00 -11.14
N MET A 180 10.30 1.11 -10.26
CA MET A 180 10.18 0.28 -9.05
C MET A 180 8.85 -0.44 -9.02
N GLU A 181 8.92 -1.74 -8.77
CA GLU A 181 7.81 -2.67 -8.65
C GLU A 181 7.40 -2.81 -7.18
N SER A 182 6.10 -2.77 -6.88
CA SER A 182 5.59 -2.99 -5.53
C SER A 182 5.17 -4.46 -5.33
N TYR A 183 5.27 -4.96 -4.10
CA TYR A 183 4.93 -6.35 -3.74
C TYR A 183 3.94 -6.40 -2.58
N ARG A 184 3.12 -7.46 -2.51
CA ARG A 184 2.15 -7.68 -1.42
C ARG A 184 2.82 -7.53 -0.06
N TYR A 185 2.04 -7.18 0.97
CA TYR A 185 2.52 -7.14 2.34
C TYR A 185 2.79 -8.54 2.89
N LYS A 186 3.95 -9.09 2.54
CA LYS A 186 4.50 -10.35 3.03
C LYS A 186 5.89 -10.07 3.61
N TYR A 187 5.98 -10.15 4.94
CA TYR A 187 7.17 -9.69 5.69
C TYR A 187 8.35 -10.69 5.71
N SER A 188 8.26 -11.80 4.97
CA SER A 188 9.44 -12.57 4.56
C SER A 188 10.18 -11.96 3.37
N TYR A 189 9.60 -10.92 2.73
CA TYR A 189 10.17 -10.15 1.62
C TYR A 189 10.65 -11.00 0.43
N ASP A 190 10.08 -12.19 0.27
CA ASP A 190 10.43 -13.20 -0.73
C ASP A 190 9.49 -13.22 -1.93
N GLU A 191 8.47 -12.34 -1.94
CA GLU A 191 7.56 -12.16 -3.07
C GLU A 191 8.31 -11.99 -4.39
N SER A 192 7.78 -12.65 -5.41
CA SER A 192 8.36 -12.61 -6.75
C SER A 192 7.46 -11.89 -7.74
N ILE A 193 6.14 -11.98 -7.57
CA ILE A 193 5.17 -11.39 -8.51
C ILE A 193 4.81 -9.97 -8.04
N PRO A 194 5.10 -8.93 -8.84
CA PRO A 194 4.67 -7.57 -8.53
C PRO A 194 3.15 -7.44 -8.40
N ARG A 195 2.68 -6.51 -7.55
CA ARG A 195 1.24 -6.23 -7.35
C ARG A 195 0.50 -5.85 -8.63
N GLU A 196 1.21 -5.32 -9.63
CA GLU A 196 0.65 -4.96 -10.94
C GLU A 196 0.17 -6.19 -11.74
N PHE A 197 0.68 -7.39 -11.44
CA PHE A 197 0.27 -8.63 -12.10
C PHE A 197 -0.64 -9.50 -11.22
N LEU A 198 -1.06 -8.99 -10.06
CA LEU A 198 -1.93 -9.68 -9.12
C LEU A 198 -3.31 -9.04 -9.15
N THR A 199 -4.31 -9.81 -9.54
CA THR A 199 -5.69 -9.34 -9.57
C THR A 199 -6.26 -9.30 -8.15
N ASP A 200 -6.91 -8.18 -7.84
CA ASP A 200 -7.69 -7.98 -6.62
C ASP A 200 -9.14 -7.72 -7.00
N MET A 201 -10.07 -8.51 -6.47
CA MET A 201 -11.47 -8.35 -6.81
C MET A 201 -12.17 -7.35 -5.89
N ILE A 202 -13.09 -6.55 -6.44
CA ILE A 202 -14.01 -5.70 -5.66
C ILE A 202 -14.88 -6.53 -4.71
N ASP A 203 -15.38 -5.89 -3.67
CA ASP A 203 -16.31 -6.51 -2.72
C ASP A 203 -17.76 -6.47 -3.21
N GLU A 204 -18.16 -5.35 -3.82
CA GLU A 204 -19.50 -5.14 -4.39
C GLU A 204 -19.37 -4.39 -5.71
N ARG A 205 -20.41 -4.48 -6.54
CA ARG A 205 -20.55 -3.67 -7.76
C ARG A 205 -21.86 -2.90 -7.75
N VAL A 206 -21.82 -1.65 -8.20
CA VAL A 206 -23.01 -0.80 -8.34
C VAL A 206 -23.19 -0.38 -9.79
N ASN A 207 -24.44 -0.20 -10.20
CA ASN A 207 -24.80 0.20 -11.56
C ASN A 207 -24.82 1.74 -11.72
N ILE A 208 -23.70 2.37 -11.40
CA ILE A 208 -23.48 3.81 -11.61
C ILE A 208 -22.42 3.95 -12.69
N TYR A 209 -22.76 4.55 -13.84
CA TYR A 209 -21.91 4.54 -15.03
C TYR A 209 -20.79 5.58 -15.01
N GLN A 210 -21.02 6.73 -14.40
CA GLN A 210 -20.03 7.79 -14.38
C GLN A 210 -20.17 8.60 -13.11
N PHE A 211 -19.05 8.98 -12.53
CA PHE A 211 -19.03 10.01 -11.51
C PHE A 211 -19.02 11.39 -12.18
N ASP A 212 -20.05 12.18 -11.91
CA ASP A 212 -20.05 13.63 -12.10
C ASP A 212 -20.49 14.30 -10.79
N GLN A 213 -20.13 15.57 -10.61
CA GLN A 213 -20.43 16.29 -9.38
C GLN A 213 -21.86 16.87 -9.37
N THR A 214 -22.79 16.28 -10.13
CA THR A 214 -24.20 16.69 -10.06
C THR A 214 -24.85 16.14 -8.81
N GLU A 215 -25.83 16.88 -8.28
CA GLU A 215 -26.60 16.46 -7.11
C GLU A 215 -27.23 15.09 -7.31
N LYS A 216 -27.75 14.81 -8.51
CA LYS A 216 -28.34 13.52 -8.86
C LYS A 216 -27.36 12.37 -8.68
N VAL A 217 -26.16 12.47 -9.27
CA VAL A 217 -25.16 11.39 -9.17
C VAL A 217 -24.65 11.25 -7.75
N ILE A 218 -24.42 12.35 -7.03
CA ILE A 218 -24.03 12.30 -5.61
C ILE A 218 -25.09 11.56 -4.78
N THR A 219 -26.39 11.85 -4.97
CA THR A 219 -27.47 11.14 -4.29
C THR A 219 -27.50 9.65 -4.64
N GLU A 220 -27.27 9.27 -5.90
CA GLU A 220 -27.18 7.85 -6.30
C GLU A 220 -26.06 7.12 -5.55
N PHE A 221 -24.87 7.73 -5.45
CA PHE A 221 -23.77 7.17 -4.64
C PHE A 221 -24.10 7.10 -3.15
N GLU A 222 -24.78 8.10 -2.58
CA GLU A 222 -25.19 8.09 -1.17
C GLU A 222 -26.19 6.97 -0.87
N GLU A 223 -27.17 6.77 -1.74
CA GLU A 223 -28.17 5.71 -1.61
C GLU A 223 -27.55 4.31 -1.69
N GLU A 224 -26.67 4.06 -2.67
CA GLU A 224 -25.97 2.78 -2.78
C GLU A 224 -25.02 2.55 -1.60
N THR A 225 -24.31 3.59 -1.15
CA THR A 225 -23.45 3.51 0.03
C THR A 225 -24.23 3.09 1.27
N LYS A 226 -25.41 3.67 1.47
CA LYS A 226 -26.28 3.32 2.60
C LYS A 226 -26.71 1.85 2.55
N LYS A 227 -27.16 1.37 1.37
CA LYS A 227 -27.54 -0.04 1.17
C LYS A 227 -26.38 -0.99 1.48
N ILE A 228 -25.17 -0.65 1.04
CA ILE A 228 -23.96 -1.45 1.28
C ILE A 228 -23.61 -1.47 2.77
N VAL A 229 -23.57 -0.31 3.43
CA VAL A 229 -23.26 -0.26 4.88
C VAL A 229 -24.30 -1.05 5.68
N GLU A 230 -25.60 -0.93 5.36
CA GLU A 230 -26.66 -1.71 6.01
C GLU A 230 -26.51 -3.22 5.78
N LYS A 231 -26.19 -3.64 4.55
CA LYS A 231 -25.88 -5.04 4.21
C LYS A 231 -24.74 -5.56 5.10
N TYR A 232 -23.65 -4.82 5.22
CA TYR A 232 -22.45 -5.27 5.95
C TYR A 232 -22.58 -5.27 7.47
N GLN A 233 -23.70 -4.81 8.04
CA GLN A 233 -23.99 -5.00 9.46
C GLN A 233 -24.18 -6.48 9.83
N THR A 234 -24.73 -7.28 8.90
CA THR A 234 -25.08 -8.69 9.13
C THR A 234 -24.48 -9.65 8.10
N LYS A 235 -24.27 -9.16 6.87
CA LYS A 235 -23.70 -9.91 5.75
C LYS A 235 -22.26 -9.48 5.46
N CYS A 236 -21.61 -10.19 4.56
CA CYS A 236 -20.25 -9.90 4.10
C CYS A 236 -20.01 -10.51 2.72
N ASN A 237 -18.90 -10.17 2.06
CA ASN A 237 -18.48 -10.84 0.84
C ASN A 237 -17.64 -12.09 1.16
N PRO A 238 -18.12 -13.32 0.89
CA PRO A 238 -17.40 -14.55 1.22
C PRO A 238 -16.08 -14.71 0.46
N LYS A 239 -15.90 -14.00 -0.67
CA LYS A 239 -14.66 -14.00 -1.46
C LYS A 239 -13.57 -13.10 -0.85
N ASN A 240 -13.92 -12.20 0.07
CA ASN A 240 -12.96 -11.36 0.77
C ASN A 240 -12.79 -11.83 2.22
N LYS A 241 -11.75 -12.65 2.46
CA LYS A 241 -11.40 -13.13 3.80
C LYS A 241 -10.52 -12.15 4.59
N ARG A 242 -10.11 -11.03 4.00
CA ARG A 242 -9.32 -9.99 4.69
C ARG A 242 -10.19 -9.02 5.47
N LEU A 243 -11.39 -8.73 4.97
CA LEU A 243 -12.35 -7.87 5.67
C LEU A 243 -12.96 -8.62 6.85
N VAL A 244 -12.77 -8.08 8.05
CA VAL A 244 -13.20 -8.68 9.32
C VAL A 244 -14.12 -7.72 10.06
N LYS A 245 -15.19 -8.25 10.67
CA LYS A 245 -16.05 -7.45 11.56
C LYS A 245 -15.41 -7.35 12.94
N ARG A 246 -14.60 -6.31 13.13
CA ARG A 246 -13.86 -6.02 14.37
C ARG A 246 -14.78 -5.96 15.61
N ASP A 247 -14.43 -6.74 16.62
CA ASP A 247 -15.15 -6.83 17.90
C ASP A 247 -14.16 -7.21 19.01
N GLU A 248 -14.06 -6.38 20.05
CA GLU A 248 -13.14 -6.57 21.20
C GLU A 248 -13.39 -7.88 21.97
N LYS A 249 -14.57 -8.50 21.81
CA LYS A 249 -14.83 -9.84 22.35
C LYS A 249 -13.88 -10.88 21.77
N CYS A 250 -13.44 -10.70 20.52
CA CYS A 250 -12.52 -11.62 19.87
C CYS A 250 -11.08 -11.52 20.40
N ASP A 251 -10.68 -10.39 20.99
CA ASP A 251 -9.31 -10.19 21.51
C ASP A 251 -8.94 -11.26 22.54
N LYS A 252 -9.90 -11.60 23.43
CA LYS A 252 -9.74 -12.66 24.43
C LYS A 252 -9.75 -14.07 23.84
N GLU A 253 -10.50 -14.28 22.77
CA GLU A 253 -10.65 -15.60 22.15
C GLU A 253 -9.40 -15.97 21.34
N ILE A 254 -8.87 -15.02 20.58
CA ILE A 254 -7.65 -15.25 19.79
C ILE A 254 -6.40 -15.31 20.67
N ASN A 255 -6.37 -14.53 21.77
CA ASN A 255 -5.26 -14.50 22.74
C ASN A 255 -3.89 -14.32 22.07
N ILE A 256 -3.79 -13.36 21.15
CA ILE A 256 -2.55 -12.99 20.46
C ILE A 256 -2.03 -11.69 21.09
N GLU A 257 -0.79 -11.70 21.55
CA GLU A 257 -0.14 -10.52 22.09
C GLU A 257 -0.08 -9.41 21.03
N HIS A 258 -0.43 -8.19 21.42
CA HIS A 258 -0.58 -7.02 20.53
C HIS A 258 -1.62 -7.18 19.42
N GLY A 259 -2.42 -8.25 19.44
CA GLY A 259 -3.38 -8.58 18.39
C GLY A 259 -4.82 -8.25 18.78
N HIS A 260 -5.55 -7.68 17.83
CA HIS A 260 -6.97 -7.38 17.95
C HIS A 260 -7.79 -8.12 16.92
N GLY A 261 -8.93 -8.66 17.38
CA GLY A 261 -9.71 -9.62 16.63
C GLY A 261 -11.00 -9.08 16.01
N GLY A 262 -11.63 -9.98 15.28
CA GLY A 262 -13.02 -9.84 14.88
C GLY A 262 -13.53 -11.08 14.17
N TYR A 263 -14.77 -11.02 13.72
CA TYR A 263 -15.44 -12.14 13.09
C TYR A 263 -15.12 -12.24 11.60
N GLU A 264 -14.64 -13.40 11.16
CA GLU A 264 -14.40 -13.66 9.74
C GLU A 264 -15.72 -13.81 8.96
N CYS A 265 -15.68 -13.50 7.66
CA CYS A 265 -16.80 -13.73 6.77
C CYS A 265 -16.97 -15.22 6.47
N GLY A 266 -18.15 -15.78 6.80
CA GLY A 266 -18.51 -17.15 6.47
C GLY A 266 -18.73 -17.35 4.97
N ASP A 267 -18.60 -18.60 4.49
CA ASP A 267 -18.80 -18.93 3.08
C ASP A 267 -20.26 -18.75 2.61
N ASN A 268 -21.19 -18.66 3.55
CA ASN A 268 -22.59 -18.32 3.30
C ASN A 268 -22.83 -16.81 3.08
N GLY A 269 -21.80 -15.97 3.17
CA GLY A 269 -21.91 -14.51 3.03
C GLY A 269 -22.51 -13.81 4.25
N GLU A 270 -22.48 -14.46 5.41
CA GLU A 270 -22.84 -13.87 6.70
C GLU A 270 -21.62 -13.84 7.63
N TRP A 271 -21.58 -12.89 8.55
CA TRP A 271 -20.53 -12.87 9.56
C TRP A 271 -20.61 -14.14 10.42
N SER A 272 -19.49 -14.86 10.49
CA SER A 272 -19.42 -16.06 11.31
C SER A 272 -19.27 -15.70 12.80
N THR A 273 -19.24 -16.71 13.66
CA THR A 273 -18.86 -16.55 15.08
C THR A 273 -17.38 -16.84 15.32
N LYS A 274 -16.60 -17.18 14.29
CA LYS A 274 -15.18 -17.52 14.44
C LYS A 274 -14.35 -16.25 14.50
N CYS A 275 -13.62 -16.10 15.61
CA CYS A 275 -12.70 -14.99 15.79
C CYS A 275 -11.37 -15.23 15.06
N VAL A 276 -10.88 -14.19 14.38
CA VAL A 276 -9.58 -14.16 13.69
C VAL A 276 -8.85 -12.86 14.01
N LEU A 277 -7.53 -12.84 13.84
CA LEU A 277 -6.72 -11.63 13.97
C LEU A 277 -7.10 -10.65 12.84
N SER A 278 -7.32 -9.39 13.19
CA SER A 278 -7.68 -8.33 12.23
C SER A 278 -6.60 -7.27 12.10
N TYR A 279 -6.00 -6.84 13.20
CA TYR A 279 -4.94 -5.82 13.21
C TYR A 279 -4.09 -5.93 14.47
N CYS A 280 -2.98 -5.19 14.49
CA CYS A 280 -2.05 -5.16 15.61
C CYS A 280 -1.95 -3.75 16.23
N ASP A 281 -1.45 -3.68 17.45
CA ASP A 281 -1.09 -2.43 18.13
C ASP A 281 -0.09 -1.59 17.31
N ASP A 282 -0.06 -0.28 17.59
CA ASP A 282 0.96 0.61 17.06
C ASP A 282 2.38 0.10 17.43
N GLY A 283 3.27 0.08 16.45
CA GLY A 283 4.62 -0.51 16.60
C GLY A 283 4.71 -1.98 16.19
N TYR A 284 3.58 -2.60 15.82
CA TYR A 284 3.53 -3.96 15.30
C TYR A 284 2.91 -4.01 13.90
N LYS A 285 3.31 -5.01 13.13
CA LYS A 285 2.80 -5.33 11.80
C LYS A 285 2.00 -6.62 11.84
N PHE A 286 0.88 -6.67 11.12
CA PHE A 286 0.09 -7.88 11.01
C PHE A 286 0.66 -8.81 9.93
N ASP A 287 1.41 -9.82 10.36
CA ASP A 287 1.83 -10.93 9.51
C ASP A 287 0.65 -11.89 9.30
N TYR A 288 -0.14 -11.61 8.26
CA TYR A 288 -1.32 -12.40 7.93
C TYR A 288 -1.00 -13.86 7.61
N ILE A 289 0.15 -14.15 7.00
CA ILE A 289 0.51 -15.51 6.58
C ILE A 289 0.72 -16.40 7.80
N ASN A 290 1.42 -15.89 8.81
CA ASN A 290 1.66 -16.60 10.06
C ASN A 290 0.63 -16.29 11.15
N ASN A 291 -0.37 -15.47 10.82
CA ASN A 291 -1.45 -15.03 11.70
C ASN A 291 -0.96 -14.53 13.07
N LYS A 292 0.01 -13.60 13.06
CA LYS A 292 0.62 -13.03 14.28
C LYS A 292 0.98 -11.54 14.11
N CYS A 293 1.18 -10.87 15.23
CA CYS A 293 1.78 -9.55 15.26
C CYS A 293 3.31 -9.67 15.36
N ILE A 294 4.04 -8.97 14.50
CA ILE A 294 5.50 -8.90 14.53
C ILE A 294 5.94 -7.48 14.82
N GLU A 295 7.04 -7.29 15.54
CA GLU A 295 7.56 -5.95 15.81
C GLU A 295 7.92 -5.25 14.51
N ASP A 296 7.55 -3.96 14.41
CA ASP A 296 8.03 -3.12 13.35
C ASP A 296 9.43 -2.62 13.69
N VAL A 297 10.45 -3.26 13.10
CA VAL A 297 11.88 -2.86 13.15
C VAL A 297 12.07 -1.36 12.91
N CYS A 298 11.20 -0.73 12.12
CA CYS A 298 11.28 0.69 11.84
C CYS A 298 10.75 1.64 12.90
N VAL A 299 10.04 1.10 13.90
CA VAL A 299 9.56 1.79 15.10
C VAL A 299 10.38 1.33 16.31
N ASN A 300 10.65 0.03 16.40
CA ASN A 300 11.42 -0.66 17.44
C ASN A 300 12.65 -1.32 16.79
N PRO A 301 13.72 -0.57 16.48
CA PRO A 301 14.90 -1.15 15.85
C PRO A 301 15.57 -2.16 16.79
N PRO A 302 16.17 -3.25 16.26
CA PRO A 302 16.94 -4.18 17.07
C PRO A 302 18.01 -3.41 17.83
N THR A 303 17.99 -3.49 19.15
CA THR A 303 19.11 -2.99 19.95
C THR A 303 20.24 -3.98 19.79
N ASP A 304 21.37 -3.54 19.23
CA ASP A 304 22.63 -4.29 19.19
C ASP A 304 23.22 -4.45 20.61
N SER A 305 22.48 -5.04 21.55
CA SER A 305 22.95 -5.62 22.82
C SER A 305 21.76 -5.91 23.76
N GLU A 306 21.76 -7.07 24.41
CA GLU A 306 21.07 -7.32 25.69
C GLU A 306 21.68 -6.51 26.86
N SER A 307 22.21 -5.32 26.58
CA SER A 307 22.80 -4.44 27.57
C SER A 307 22.80 -3.01 27.03
N ASP A 308 21.69 -2.31 27.19
CA ASP A 308 21.72 -0.97 27.76
C ASP A 308 20.29 -0.51 28.09
N ASP A 309 20.14 -0.09 29.34
CA ASP A 309 18.89 0.33 29.95
C ASP A 309 18.21 1.47 29.17
N GLY A 310 17.01 1.18 28.69
CA GLY A 310 15.89 2.10 28.50
C GLY A 310 16.22 3.56 28.18
N THR A 311 16.50 3.88 26.93
CA THR A 311 16.12 5.18 26.35
C THR A 311 15.98 5.06 24.83
N PRO A 312 14.81 5.38 24.22
CA PRO A 312 14.67 5.37 22.77
C PRO A 312 15.57 6.44 22.13
N SER A 313 16.51 6.01 21.30
CA SER A 313 17.33 6.90 20.46
C SER A 313 16.44 7.52 19.38
N MET A 314 15.74 8.61 19.71
CA MET A 314 15.08 9.47 18.73
C MET A 314 16.15 10.23 17.93
N THR A 315 16.74 9.57 16.94
CA THR A 315 17.48 10.25 15.89
C THR A 315 16.46 10.86 14.93
N VAL A 316 15.87 11.99 15.33
CA VAL A 316 14.99 12.79 14.47
C VAL A 316 15.81 13.22 13.26
N ASN A 317 15.50 12.62 12.11
CA ASN A 317 16.16 12.88 10.85
C ASN A 317 15.80 14.31 10.37
N LEU A 318 16.60 15.29 10.81
CA LEU A 318 16.46 16.73 10.54
C LEU A 318 16.38 17.07 9.03
N VAL A 319 16.72 16.11 8.17
CA VAL A 319 16.75 16.23 6.70
C VAL A 319 15.35 16.41 6.09
N MET A 320 14.30 15.82 6.67
CA MET A 320 12.94 15.92 6.11
C MET A 320 12.33 17.33 6.27
N ILE A 321 12.67 18.04 7.36
CA ILE A 321 12.17 19.41 7.62
C ILE A 321 12.76 20.41 6.62
N ILE A 322 13.99 20.18 6.15
CA ILE A 322 14.65 21.07 5.18
C ILE A 322 14.07 20.87 3.77
N ILE A 323 13.63 19.65 3.41
CA ILE A 323 13.11 19.36 2.07
C ILE A 323 11.71 19.96 1.85
N GLY A 324 10.85 19.97 2.85
CA GLY A 324 9.53 20.62 2.76
C GLY A 324 9.60 22.12 2.45
N ILE A 325 10.66 22.80 2.89
CA ILE A 325 10.87 24.24 2.67
C ILE A 325 11.39 24.52 1.25
N ILE A 326 12.19 23.63 0.66
CA ILE A 326 12.79 23.85 -0.67
C ILE A 326 11.76 23.62 -1.80
N THR A 327 10.82 22.68 -1.65
CA THR A 327 9.69 22.53 -2.60
C THR A 327 8.64 23.63 -2.52
N LEU A 328 8.70 24.52 -1.52
CA LEU A 328 7.82 25.69 -1.39
C LEU A 328 8.46 26.99 -1.91
N ILE A 329 9.76 26.97 -2.21
CA ILE A 329 10.55 28.15 -2.62
C ILE A 329 11.02 28.05 -4.09
N LEU A 330 10.85 26.92 -4.77
CA LEU A 330 11.11 26.72 -6.21
C LEU A 330 9.82 26.48 -6.99
#